data_AF-A0A2E7JDY6-F1
#
_entry.id   AF-A0A2E7JDY6-F1
#
_cell.length_a   1.000
_cell.length_b   1.000
_cell.length_c   1.000
_cell.angle_alpha   90.00
_cell.angle_beta   90.00
_cell.angle_gamma   90.00
#
_symmetry.space_group_name_H-M   'P 1'
#
loop_
_entity.id
_entity.type
_entity.pdbx_description
1 polymer ?
#
loop_
_entity_poly.entity_id
_entity_poly.type
_entity_poly.pdbx_seq_one_letter_code
_entity_poly.pdbx_strand_id
1 'polypeptide(L)'
;MPSRDNESDFVLKCVKGNAAAHSMIMQVFKVSQVLDDLVDKDNPVSDHEIFKAFHSCLVTIPMNEFYQRYMHYLAPLFSQYLMDWYDATQIERMNSDHLKNVAFGLRSNVGSLIEQCAFLVGGIDHQLSVSVAVKEHVWMESLEEYKSEF
;
A
#
# COMPACT_ATOMS: atom_id res chain seq x y z
N MET A 1 0.66 19.21 3.23
CA MET A 1 1.01 17.92 2.62
C MET A 1 2.36 17.50 3.13
N PRO A 2 2.52 16.32 3.77
CA PRO A 2 3.84 15.72 3.83
C PRO A 2 4.24 15.41 2.37
N SER A 3 5.38 15.94 1.91
CA SER A 3 5.87 15.68 0.55
C SER A 3 6.14 14.18 0.36
N ARG A 4 6.23 13.70 -0.90
CA ARG A 4 6.68 12.31 -1.20
C ARG A 4 8.00 11.94 -0.50
N ASP A 5 8.84 12.93 -0.18
CA ASP A 5 10.07 12.74 0.59
C ASP A 5 9.78 12.28 2.03
N ASN A 6 8.66 12.70 2.62
CA ASN A 6 8.24 12.28 3.97
C ASN A 6 7.71 10.83 3.99
N GLU A 7 7.08 10.35 2.90
CA GLU A 7 6.58 8.96 2.83
C GLU A 7 7.74 7.95 2.81
N SER A 8 8.72 8.17 1.94
CA SER A 8 9.89 7.30 1.84
C SER A 8 10.67 7.24 3.17
N ASP A 9 10.92 8.39 3.79
CA ASP A 9 11.64 8.48 5.05
C ASP A 9 10.85 7.83 6.20
N PHE A 10 9.54 8.02 6.22
CA PHE A 10 8.65 7.38 7.19
C PHE A 10 8.70 5.85 7.07
N VAL A 11 8.54 5.31 5.86
CA VAL A 11 8.64 3.87 5.61
C VAL A 11 10.02 3.35 6.03
N LEU A 12 11.10 4.05 5.68
CA LEU A 12 12.47 3.65 6.04
C LEU A 12 12.64 3.55 7.56
N LYS A 13 12.07 4.51 8.31
CA LYS A 13 12.05 4.48 9.78
C LYS A 13 11.23 3.30 10.31
N CYS A 14 10.04 3.05 9.75
CA CYS A 14 9.19 1.91 10.14
C CYS A 14 9.89 0.57 9.95
N VAL A 15 10.73 0.42 8.92
CA VAL A 15 11.50 -0.82 8.69
C VAL A 15 12.91 -0.78 9.29
N LYS A 16 13.16 0.11 10.26
CA LYS A 16 14.45 0.24 10.99
C LYS A 16 15.67 0.39 10.07
N GLY A 17 15.51 1.10 8.96
CA GLY A 17 16.58 1.29 7.97
C GLY A 17 16.86 0.06 7.10
N ASN A 18 16.02 -0.98 7.14
CA ASN A 18 16.17 -2.13 6.24
C ASN A 18 15.88 -1.71 4.79
N ALA A 19 16.96 -1.51 4.02
CA ALA A 19 16.88 -1.01 2.64
C ALA A 19 16.11 -1.95 1.70
N ALA A 20 16.20 -3.27 1.90
CA ALA A 20 15.49 -4.23 1.06
C ALA A 20 13.97 -4.19 1.32
N ALA A 21 13.56 -4.13 2.60
CA ALA A 21 12.15 -3.97 2.98
C ALA A 21 11.58 -2.64 2.48
N HIS A 22 12.33 -1.55 2.66
CA HIS A 22 11.97 -0.22 2.17
C HIS A 22 11.78 -0.23 0.66
N SER A 23 12.79 -0.71 -0.08
CA SER A 23 12.75 -0.79 -1.55
C SER A 23 11.55 -1.60 -2.03
N MET A 24 11.25 -2.74 -1.39
CA MET A 24 10.08 -3.55 -1.73
C MET A 24 8.77 -2.77 -1.55
N ILE A 25 8.57 -2.13 -0.39
CA ILE A 25 7.35 -1.34 -0.10
C ILE A 25 7.19 -0.21 -1.11
N MET A 26 8.26 0.52 -1.43
CA MET A 26 8.19 1.61 -2.41
C MET A 26 7.87 1.11 -3.83
N GLN A 27 8.33 -0.09 -4.21
CA GLN A 27 7.91 -0.71 -5.48
C GLN A 27 6.43 -1.05 -5.48
N VAL A 28 5.91 -1.53 -4.36
CA VAL A 28 4.48 -1.86 -4.21
C VAL A 28 3.63 -0.59 -4.35
N PHE A 29 3.97 0.49 -3.64
CA PHE A 29 3.23 1.76 -3.76
C PHE A 29 3.21 2.27 -5.19
N LYS A 30 4.33 2.18 -5.90
CA LYS A 30 4.41 2.58 -7.30
C LYS A 30 3.53 1.72 -8.20
N VAL A 31 3.49 0.40 -7.98
CA VAL A 31 2.61 -0.51 -8.73
C VAL A 31 1.15 -0.20 -8.43
N SER A 32 0.80 0.02 -7.16
CA SER A 32 -0.56 0.37 -6.75
C SER A 32 -1.03 1.68 -7.38
N GLN A 33 -0.18 2.71 -7.39
CA GLN A 33 -0.53 3.98 -8.05
C GLN A 33 -0.79 3.79 -9.55
N VAL A 34 0.04 2.99 -10.25
CA VAL A 34 -0.19 2.69 -11.67
C VAL A 34 -1.49 1.90 -11.87
N LEU A 35 -1.83 1.00 -10.94
CA LEU A 35 -3.09 0.28 -10.98
C LEU A 35 -4.28 1.22 -10.82
N ASP A 36 -4.24 2.12 -9.83
CA ASP A 36 -5.26 3.16 -9.61
C ASP A 36 -5.47 3.99 -10.88
N ASP A 37 -4.40 4.62 -11.39
CA ASP A 37 -4.46 5.48 -12.57
C ASP A 37 -5.05 4.75 -13.81
N LEU A 38 -4.74 3.46 -13.99
CA LEU A 38 -5.28 2.65 -15.09
C LEU A 38 -6.78 2.32 -14.92
N VAL A 39 -7.25 2.15 -13.69
CA VAL A 39 -8.62 1.74 -13.38
C VAL A 39 -9.56 2.94 -13.28
N ASP A 40 -9.12 4.00 -12.61
CA ASP A 40 -9.88 5.23 -12.41
C ASP A 40 -9.87 6.13 -13.65
N LYS A 41 -8.83 6.01 -14.48
CA LYS A 41 -8.67 6.73 -15.76
C LYS A 41 -8.70 8.26 -15.61
N ASP A 42 -8.34 8.75 -14.44
CA ASP A 42 -8.23 10.16 -14.09
C ASP A 42 -6.84 10.71 -14.45
N ASN A 43 -5.80 9.86 -14.43
CA ASN A 43 -4.44 10.20 -14.79
C ASN A 43 -3.93 9.37 -15.99
N PRO A 44 -3.29 9.99 -17.00
CA PRO A 44 -2.72 9.27 -18.11
C PRO A 44 -1.46 8.50 -17.69
N VAL A 45 -1.43 7.20 -17.98
CA VAL A 45 -0.26 6.32 -17.75
C VAL A 45 0.40 6.00 -19.09
N SER A 46 1.73 6.18 -19.18
CA SER A 46 2.48 5.84 -20.40
C SER A 46 2.74 4.34 -20.53
N ASP A 47 2.90 3.84 -21.77
CA ASP A 47 3.29 2.45 -22.04
C ASP A 47 4.55 2.02 -21.27
N HIS A 48 5.49 2.95 -21.09
CA HIS A 48 6.71 2.73 -20.34
C HIS A 48 6.45 2.54 -18.83
N GLU A 49 5.51 3.29 -18.25
CA GLU A 49 5.11 3.12 -16.85
C GLU A 49 4.36 1.80 -16.63
N ILE A 50 3.48 1.44 -17.55
CA ILE A 50 2.80 0.14 -17.57
C ILE A 50 3.86 -0.98 -17.59
N PHE A 51 4.78 -0.95 -18.55
CA PHE A 51 5.84 -1.95 -18.65
C PHE A 51 6.66 -2.06 -17.35
N LYS A 52 7.01 -0.92 -16.74
CA LYS A 52 7.76 -0.92 -15.47
C LYS A 52 6.97 -1.49 -14.31
N ALA A 53 5.67 -1.22 -14.21
CA ALA A 53 4.83 -1.80 -13.17
C ALA A 53 4.76 -3.33 -13.30
N PHE A 54 4.52 -3.84 -14.51
CA PHE A 54 4.52 -5.28 -14.78
C PHE A 54 5.89 -5.93 -14.52
N HIS A 55 6.99 -5.28 -14.94
CA HIS A 55 8.34 -5.75 -14.61
C HIS A 55 8.57 -5.78 -13.10
N SER A 56 8.07 -4.80 -12.36
CA SER A 56 8.19 -4.79 -10.90
C SER A 56 7.45 -5.96 -10.25
N CYS A 57 6.23 -6.27 -10.68
CA CYS A 57 5.46 -7.41 -10.19
C CYS A 57 6.12 -8.76 -10.52
N LEU A 58 6.63 -8.91 -11.74
CA LEU A 58 7.12 -10.20 -12.24
C LEU A 58 8.58 -10.48 -11.90
N VAL A 59 9.39 -9.42 -11.71
CA VAL A 59 10.85 -9.55 -11.57
C VAL A 59 11.35 -8.80 -10.34
N THR A 60 11.14 -7.48 -10.26
CA THR A 60 11.80 -6.65 -9.23
C THR A 60 11.40 -7.03 -7.81
N ILE A 61 10.10 -7.17 -7.53
CA ILE A 61 9.60 -7.55 -6.19
C ILE A 61 9.97 -9.01 -5.87
N PRO A 62 9.75 -10.01 -6.75
CA PRO A 62 10.17 -11.39 -6.50
C PRO A 62 11.68 -11.59 -6.29
N MET A 63 12.51 -10.70 -6.85
CA MET A 63 13.97 -10.73 -6.68
C MET A 63 14.45 -9.93 -5.46
N ASN A 64 13.58 -9.21 -4.76
CA ASN A 64 13.96 -8.46 -3.58
C ASN A 64 14.33 -9.41 -2.44
N GLU A 65 15.51 -9.22 -1.82
CA GLU A 65 16.03 -10.12 -0.78
C GLU A 65 15.11 -10.23 0.44
N PHE A 66 14.46 -9.14 0.84
CA PHE A 66 13.50 -9.16 1.94
C PHE A 66 12.24 -9.94 1.57
N TYR A 67 11.72 -9.72 0.36
CA TYR A 67 10.58 -10.49 -0.14
C TYR A 67 10.91 -11.98 -0.21
N GLN A 68 12.03 -12.38 -0.81
CA GLN A 68 12.44 -13.78 -0.90
C GLN A 68 12.57 -14.43 0.47
N ARG A 69 13.15 -13.72 1.45
CA ARG A 69 13.30 -14.22 2.81
C ARG A 69 11.98 -14.49 3.51
N TYR A 70 10.97 -13.66 3.25
CA TYR A 70 9.69 -13.70 3.95
C TYR A 70 8.50 -14.02 3.04
N MET A 71 8.73 -14.60 1.86
CA MET A 71 7.71 -14.74 0.81
C MET A 71 6.47 -15.49 1.28
N HIS A 72 6.64 -16.55 2.09
CA HIS A 72 5.53 -17.35 2.61
C HIS A 72 4.66 -16.57 3.62
N TYR A 73 5.21 -15.53 4.22
CA TYR A 73 4.50 -14.64 5.13
C TYR A 73 3.87 -13.46 4.38
N LEU A 74 4.62 -12.86 3.45
CA LEU A 74 4.22 -11.64 2.76
C LEU A 74 3.25 -11.88 1.59
N ALA A 75 3.41 -12.97 0.83
CA ALA A 75 2.57 -13.22 -0.34
C ALA A 75 1.06 -13.28 -0.03
N PRO A 76 0.59 -13.95 1.05
CA PRO A 76 -0.81 -13.89 1.44
C PRO A 76 -1.28 -12.47 1.80
N LEU A 77 -0.43 -11.65 2.43
CA LEU A 77 -0.76 -10.27 2.79
C LEU A 77 -0.89 -9.39 1.54
N PHE A 78 0.00 -9.55 0.56
CA PHE A 78 -0.12 -8.90 -0.74
C PHE A 78 -1.40 -9.30 -1.46
N SER A 79 -1.74 -10.59 -1.42
CA SER A 79 -2.98 -11.08 -2.02
C SER A 79 -4.20 -10.44 -1.34
N GLN A 80 -4.24 -10.37 -0.01
CA GLN A 80 -5.37 -9.77 0.71
C GLN A 80 -5.47 -8.27 0.43
N TYR A 81 -4.34 -7.55 0.45
CA TYR A 81 -4.31 -6.12 0.12
C TYR A 81 -4.92 -5.84 -1.25
N LEU A 82 -4.56 -6.63 -2.27
CA LEU A 82 -5.10 -6.46 -3.62
C LEU A 82 -6.60 -6.77 -3.68
N MET A 83 -7.06 -7.77 -2.91
CA MET A 83 -8.49 -8.09 -2.82
C MET A 83 -9.27 -6.96 -2.13
N ASP A 84 -8.75 -6.40 -1.04
CA ASP A 84 -9.40 -5.29 -0.33
C ASP A 84 -9.49 -4.05 -1.22
N TRP A 85 -8.42 -3.76 -1.96
CA TRP A 85 -8.42 -2.69 -2.95
C TRP A 85 -9.49 -2.93 -4.03
N TYR A 86 -9.52 -4.11 -4.63
CA TYR A 86 -10.50 -4.44 -5.68
C TYR A 86 -11.94 -4.33 -5.17
N ASP A 87 -12.22 -4.88 -3.99
CA ASP A 87 -13.54 -4.83 -3.39
C ASP A 87 -13.96 -3.38 -3.07
N ALA A 88 -13.04 -2.56 -2.56
CA ALA A 88 -13.30 -1.14 -2.31
C ALA A 88 -13.70 -0.40 -3.60
N THR A 89 -12.92 -0.53 -4.67
CA THR A 89 -13.20 0.10 -5.98
C THR A 89 -14.55 -0.34 -6.55
N GLN A 90 -14.94 -1.59 -6.32
CA GLN A 90 -16.24 -2.08 -6.75
C GLN A 90 -17.39 -1.54 -5.90
N ILE A 91 -17.19 -1.44 -4.58
CA ILE A 91 -18.16 -0.93 -3.62
C ILE A 91 -18.42 0.58 -3.82
N GLU A 92 -17.40 1.36 -4.14
CA GLU A 92 -17.52 2.81 -4.40
C GLU A 92 -18.55 3.14 -5.48
N ARG A 93 -18.66 2.27 -6.48
CA ARG A 93 -19.60 2.38 -7.60
C ARG A 93 -21.02 1.95 -7.23
N MET A 94 -21.24 1.44 -6.03
CA MET A 94 -22.55 1.02 -5.53
C MET A 94 -23.29 2.18 -4.86
N ASN A 95 -24.62 2.17 -4.95
CA ASN A 95 -25.47 3.15 -4.27
C ASN A 95 -25.79 2.72 -2.82
N SER A 96 -24.78 2.66 -1.96
CA SER A 96 -24.92 2.29 -0.54
C SER A 96 -23.95 3.07 0.35
N ASP A 97 -24.47 4.00 1.14
CA ASP A 97 -23.68 4.80 2.08
C ASP A 97 -22.95 3.93 3.12
N HIS A 98 -23.62 2.91 3.64
CA HIS A 98 -23.02 1.96 4.58
C HIS A 98 -21.82 1.25 3.96
N LEU A 99 -21.93 0.77 2.72
CA LEU A 99 -20.83 0.08 2.07
C LEU A 99 -19.70 1.04 1.69
N LYS A 100 -19.99 2.30 1.35
CA LYS A 100 -18.95 3.32 1.15
C LYS A 100 -18.09 3.53 2.40
N ASN A 101 -18.67 3.46 3.61
CA ASN A 101 -17.87 3.46 4.86
C ASN A 101 -16.92 2.25 4.94
N VAL A 102 -17.35 1.08 4.44
CA VAL A 102 -16.52 -0.12 4.42
C VAL A 102 -15.40 0.02 3.39
N ALA A 103 -15.69 0.54 2.20
CA ALA A 103 -14.68 0.78 1.16
C ALA A 103 -13.57 1.72 1.64
N PHE A 104 -13.92 2.80 2.35
CA PHE A 104 -12.96 3.66 3.02
C PHE A 104 -12.01 2.84 3.92
N GLY A 105 -12.59 1.97 4.77
CA GLY A 105 -11.91 0.95 5.57
C GLY A 105 -10.86 0.13 4.81
N LEU A 106 -11.27 -0.41 3.67
CA LEU A 106 -10.52 -1.41 2.90
C LEU A 106 -9.34 -0.80 2.13
N ARG A 107 -9.50 0.40 1.53
CA ARG A 107 -8.44 1.04 0.73
C ARG A 107 -7.15 1.26 1.51
N SER A 108 -7.25 1.56 2.79
CA SER A 108 -6.10 1.83 3.65
C SER A 108 -5.41 0.59 4.20
N ASN A 109 -5.81 -0.63 3.79
CA ASN A 109 -5.17 -1.84 4.26
C ASN A 109 -3.70 -1.97 3.84
N VAL A 110 -3.21 -1.13 2.91
CA VAL A 110 -1.78 -1.02 2.57
C VAL A 110 -0.91 -0.74 3.81
N GLY A 111 -1.44 0.00 4.81
CA GLY A 111 -0.72 0.27 6.05
C GLY A 111 -0.38 -1.00 6.84
N SER A 112 -1.22 -2.03 6.73
CA SER A 112 -0.98 -3.32 7.37
C SER A 112 0.29 -3.98 6.81
N LEU A 113 0.63 -3.80 5.54
CA LEU A 113 1.87 -4.33 4.96
C LEU A 113 3.13 -3.70 5.62
N ILE A 114 3.10 -2.38 5.86
CA ILE A 114 4.20 -1.67 6.52
C ILE A 114 4.38 -2.18 7.96
N GLU A 115 3.27 -2.33 8.69
CA GLU A 115 3.28 -2.87 10.05
C GLU A 115 3.83 -4.29 10.12
N GLN A 116 3.45 -5.15 9.16
CA GLN A 116 3.97 -6.50 9.08
C GLN A 116 5.47 -6.51 8.73
N CYS A 117 5.94 -5.61 7.86
CA CYS A 117 7.37 -5.45 7.63
C CYS A 117 8.11 -4.97 8.90
N ALA A 118 7.52 -4.07 9.67
CA ALA A 118 8.05 -3.63 10.96
C ALA A 118 8.18 -4.79 11.96
N PHE A 119 7.17 -5.67 12.03
CA PHE A 119 7.23 -6.91 12.80
C PHE A 119 8.40 -7.80 12.37
N LEU A 120 8.57 -8.03 11.07
CA LEU A 120 9.61 -8.91 10.56
C LEU A 120 11.04 -8.39 10.82
N VAL A 121 11.25 -7.07 10.89
CA VAL A 121 12.57 -6.48 11.19
C VAL A 121 12.85 -6.27 12.68
N GLY A 122 11.80 -6.09 13.49
CA GLY A 122 11.95 -5.58 14.86
C GLY A 122 11.15 -6.33 15.92
N GLY A 123 10.37 -7.34 15.55
CA GLY A 123 9.46 -8.05 16.44
C GLY A 123 8.21 -7.25 16.80
N ILE A 124 7.39 -7.82 17.67
CA ILE A 124 6.08 -7.27 18.07
C ILE A 124 6.22 -5.90 18.76
N ASP A 125 7.25 -5.70 19.59
CA ASP A 125 7.46 -4.43 20.30
C ASP A 125 7.70 -3.28 19.31
N HIS A 126 8.48 -3.54 18.26
CA HIS A 126 8.72 -2.54 17.23
C HIS A 126 7.45 -2.27 16.42
N GLN A 127 6.72 -3.31 16.02
CA GLN A 127 5.44 -3.17 15.31
C GLN A 127 4.46 -2.31 16.11
N LEU A 128 4.29 -2.60 17.40
CA LEU A 128 3.43 -1.83 18.30
C LEU A 128 3.88 -0.37 18.42
N SER A 129 5.20 -0.11 18.41
CA SER A 129 5.73 1.24 18.51
C SER A 129 5.44 2.13 17.28
N VAL A 130 5.17 1.53 16.11
CA VAL A 130 4.94 2.26 14.86
C VAL A 130 3.50 2.18 14.34
N SER A 131 2.68 1.25 14.84
CA SER A 131 1.37 0.92 14.26
C SER A 131 0.42 2.12 14.15
N VAL A 132 0.27 2.90 15.21
CA VAL A 132 -0.61 4.09 15.19
C VAL A 132 -0.11 5.13 14.20
N ALA A 133 1.20 5.40 14.19
CA ALA A 133 1.79 6.36 13.25
C ALA A 133 1.64 5.90 11.79
N VAL A 134 1.68 4.58 11.53
CA VAL A 134 1.41 4.04 10.19
C VAL A 134 -0.04 4.31 9.78
N LYS A 135 -1.01 4.12 10.68
CA LYS A 135 -2.40 4.48 10.40
C LYS A 135 -2.52 5.99 10.10
N GLU A 136 -2.00 6.85 10.96
CA GLU A 136 -2.04 8.31 10.74
C GLU A 136 -1.41 8.73 9.41
N HIS A 137 -0.37 8.01 8.95
CA HIS A 137 0.28 8.31 7.69
C HIS A 137 -0.51 7.82 6.47
N VAL A 138 -1.17 6.66 6.55
CA VAL A 138 -1.93 6.08 5.43
C VAL A 138 -3.32 6.72 5.31
N TRP A 139 -3.93 7.10 6.43
CA TRP A 139 -5.24 7.76 6.48
C TRP A 139 -5.08 9.28 6.38
N MET A 140 -4.75 9.77 5.19
CA MET A 140 -4.54 11.21 4.96
C MET A 140 -5.83 12.00 4.73
N GLU A 141 -6.87 11.34 4.22
CA GLU A 141 -8.20 11.92 4.03
C GLU A 141 -9.16 11.45 5.12
N SER A 142 -10.12 12.30 5.46
CA SER A 142 -11.25 11.93 6.30
C SER A 142 -12.32 11.17 5.52
N LEU A 143 -13.16 10.42 6.24
CA LEU A 143 -14.31 9.73 5.63
C LEU A 143 -15.24 10.70 4.87
N GLU A 144 -15.39 11.92 5.37
CA GLU A 144 -16.24 12.94 4.75
C GLU A 144 -15.63 13.49 3.45
N GLU A 145 -14.31 13.69 3.42
CA GLU A 145 -13.59 14.09 2.20
C GLU A 145 -13.71 12.99 1.14
N TYR A 146 -13.39 11.75 1.50
CA TYR A 146 -13.52 10.59 0.62
C TYR A 146 -14.93 10.45 0.03
N LYS A 147 -15.97 10.60 0.84
CA LYS A 147 -17.36 10.51 0.37
C LYS A 147 -17.76 11.63 -0.58
N SER A 148 -17.08 12.78 -0.53
CA SER A 148 -17.40 13.92 -1.39
C SER A 148 -16.97 13.74 -2.84
N GLU A 149 -16.17 12.70 -3.12
CA GLU A 149 -15.66 12.38 -4.47
C GLU A 149 -16.67 11.60 -5.34
N PHE A 150 -17.80 11.16 -4.77
CA PHE A 150 -18.79 10.29 -5.43
C PHE A 150 -20.19 10.91 -5.55
#